data_AF-A0A3R8X7K5-F1
#
_entry.id   AF-A0A3R8X7K5-F1
#
_cell.length_a   1.000
_cell.length_b   1.000
_cell.length_c   1.000
_cell.angle_alpha   90.00
_cell.angle_beta   90.00
_cell.angle_gamma   90.00
#
_symmetry.space_group_name_H-M   'P 1'
#
loop_
_entity.id
_entity.type
_entity.pdbx_description
1 polymer ?
#
loop_
_entity_poly.entity_id
_entity_poly.type
_entity_poly.pdbx_seq_one_letter_code
_entity_poly.pdbx_strand_id
1 'polypeptide(L)'
;MLTWGAWIKLMRSMPAHDRVKCLILTGIAFLFLLPIFLYNFGEKIEPATAPWVRIPASLTSNPEIWEYDKSIYGLGVRYNAPNGQRVKTWMYVDRSRYDNANVSKTTPLFIEVENTLSGPIARTLSTKDEILSDPSLRQRVNETSDRKAVEGIVFVCTFSLLSFAGAAVMHWQNLRNKKQQRAVET
;
A
#
# COMPACT_ATOMS: atom_id res chain seq x y z
N MET A 1 -4.13 -26.04 5.54
CA MET A 1 -5.05 -24.96 5.10
C MET A 1 -6.37 -25.14 5.82
N LEU A 2 -6.72 -24.26 6.77
CA LEU A 2 -8.09 -24.25 7.32
C LEU A 2 -9.03 -23.75 6.22
N THR A 3 -9.92 -24.62 5.74
CA THR A 3 -10.94 -24.25 4.76
C THR A 3 -12.08 -23.49 5.44
N TRP A 4 -12.79 -22.65 4.69
CA TRP A 4 -14.00 -21.96 5.18
C TRP A 4 -15.01 -22.93 5.85
N GLY A 5 -15.13 -24.14 5.33
CA GLY A 5 -15.96 -25.19 5.93
C GLY A 5 -15.46 -25.68 7.30
N ALA A 6 -14.15 -25.73 7.52
CA ALA A 6 -13.57 -26.07 8.83
C ALA A 6 -13.85 -24.98 9.87
N TRP A 7 -13.77 -23.71 9.46
CA TRP A 7 -14.08 -22.57 10.34
C TRP A 7 -15.56 -22.56 10.77
N ILE A 8 -16.50 -22.79 9.84
CA ILE A 8 -17.93 -22.89 10.16
C ILE A 8 -18.21 -24.06 11.10
N LYS A 9 -17.59 -25.22 10.88
CA LYS A 9 -17.73 -26.39 11.77
C LYS A 9 -17.21 -26.09 13.18
N LEU A 10 -16.05 -25.44 13.29
CA LEU A 10 -15.48 -25.00 14.57
C LEU A 10 -16.41 -24.01 15.30
N MET A 11 -16.96 -23.04 14.58
CA MET A 11 -17.94 -22.08 15.12
C MET A 11 -19.21 -22.77 15.60
N ARG A 12 -19.65 -23.84 14.95
CA ARG A 12 -20.84 -24.62 15.37
C ARG A 12 -20.57 -25.57 16.53
N SER A 13 -19.33 -25.97 16.78
CA SER A 13 -18.99 -26.86 17.90
C SER A 13 -18.73 -26.12 19.22
N MET A 14 -18.47 -24.80 19.17
CA MET A 14 -18.19 -24.01 20.38
C MET A 14 -19.45 -23.72 21.21
N PRO A 15 -19.32 -23.52 22.54
CA PRO A 15 -20.38 -22.94 23.37
C PRO A 15 -20.77 -21.55 22.88
N ALA A 16 -22.04 -21.17 23.06
CA ALA A 16 -22.58 -19.95 22.44
C ALA A 16 -21.89 -18.65 22.92
N HIS A 17 -21.36 -18.62 24.14
CA HIS A 17 -20.58 -17.51 24.67
C HIS A 17 -19.18 -17.41 24.04
N ASP A 18 -18.54 -18.54 23.78
CA ASP A 18 -17.20 -18.58 23.19
C ASP A 18 -17.23 -18.24 21.69
N ARG A 19 -18.36 -18.52 21.01
CA ARG A 19 -18.61 -18.02 19.64
C ARG A 19 -18.63 -16.50 19.58
N VAL A 20 -19.32 -15.85 20.52
CA VAL A 20 -19.39 -14.38 20.60
C VAL A 20 -18.00 -13.81 20.85
N LYS A 21 -17.24 -14.37 21.80
CA LYS A 21 -15.85 -13.98 22.05
C LYS A 21 -14.96 -14.18 20.83
N CYS A 22 -15.09 -15.28 20.10
CA CYS A 22 -14.30 -15.56 18.90
C CYS A 22 -14.58 -14.54 17.79
N LEU A 23 -15.84 -14.16 17.59
CA LEU A 23 -16.23 -13.14 16.60
C LEU A 23 -15.71 -11.74 16.99
N ILE A 24 -15.80 -11.34 18.26
CA ILE A 24 -15.19 -10.10 18.76
C ILE A 24 -13.67 -10.14 18.58
N LEU A 25 -13.05 -11.27 18.96
CA LEU A 25 -11.70 -11.73 18.64
C LEU A 25 -11.25 -11.32 17.23
N THR A 26 -11.99 -11.87 16.28
CA THR A 26 -11.73 -11.77 14.86
C THR A 26 -11.91 -10.34 14.37
N GLY A 27 -12.98 -9.65 14.77
CA GLY A 27 -13.20 -8.27 14.38
C GLY A 27 -12.11 -7.32 14.89
N ILE A 28 -11.66 -7.49 16.13
CA ILE A 28 -10.53 -6.73 16.69
C ILE A 28 -9.24 -7.03 15.93
N ALA A 29 -8.95 -8.31 15.67
CA ALA A 29 -7.75 -8.71 14.93
C ALA A 29 -7.70 -8.09 13.53
N PHE A 30 -8.84 -8.00 12.83
CA PHE A 30 -8.92 -7.31 11.56
C PHE A 30 -8.67 -5.81 11.70
N LEU A 31 -9.28 -5.12 12.68
CA LEU A 31 -9.02 -3.70 12.90
C LEU A 31 -7.53 -3.40 13.15
N PHE A 32 -6.79 -4.29 13.79
CA PHE A 32 -5.34 -4.14 13.97
C PHE A 32 -4.53 -4.16 12.66
N LEU A 33 -5.11 -4.58 11.54
CA LEU A 33 -4.49 -4.49 10.22
C LEU A 33 -4.65 -3.11 9.57
N LEU A 34 -5.55 -2.25 10.04
CA LEU A 34 -5.78 -0.92 9.48
C LEU A 34 -4.53 -0.02 9.43
N PRO A 35 -3.69 0.04 10.49
CA PRO A 35 -2.48 0.87 10.45
C PRO A 35 -1.52 0.52 9.32
N ILE A 36 -1.48 -0.75 8.89
CA ILE A 36 -0.62 -1.21 7.78
C ILE A 36 -1.04 -0.53 6.48
N PHE A 37 -2.34 -0.42 6.22
CA PHE A 37 -2.84 0.22 5.01
C PHE A 37 -2.73 1.75 5.08
N LEU A 38 -2.92 2.34 6.26
CA LEU A 38 -2.77 3.79 6.46
C LEU A 38 -1.31 4.25 6.31
N TYR A 39 -0.34 3.43 6.72
CA TYR A 39 1.09 3.74 6.56
C TYR A 39 1.52 3.82 5.09
N ASN A 40 0.85 3.08 4.20
CA ASN A 40 1.19 3.01 2.77
C ASN A 40 0.51 4.10 1.92
N PHE A 41 -0.25 5.01 2.53
CA PHE A 41 -0.81 6.15 1.79
C PHE A 41 0.31 7.05 1.29
N GLY A 42 0.33 7.25 -0.02
CA GLY A 42 1.33 8.04 -0.71
C GLY A 42 1.26 9.50 -0.29
N GLU A 43 2.43 10.11 -0.09
CA GLU A 43 2.54 11.56 0.03
C GLU A 43 2.12 12.21 -1.29
N LYS A 44 1.34 13.29 -1.20
CA LYS A 44 1.03 14.10 -2.37
C LYS A 44 2.32 14.68 -2.93
N ILE A 45 2.42 14.69 -4.25
CA ILE A 45 3.54 15.32 -4.93
C ILE A 45 3.50 16.82 -4.59
N GLU A 46 4.51 17.29 -3.86
CA GLU A 46 4.63 18.70 -3.52
C GLU A 46 4.76 19.54 -4.80
N PRO A 47 4.10 20.70 -4.89
CA PRO A 47 4.31 21.62 -6.00
C PRO A 47 5.77 22.07 -6.06
N ALA A 48 6.24 22.46 -7.25
CA ALA A 48 7.59 23.00 -7.39
C ALA A 48 7.71 24.34 -6.65
N THR A 49 8.63 24.41 -5.70
CA THR A 49 8.97 25.56 -4.86
C THR A 49 10.30 26.21 -5.26
N ALA A 50 11.15 25.49 -6.00
CA ALA A 50 12.44 25.97 -6.46
C ALA A 50 12.72 25.57 -7.94
N PRO A 51 13.64 26.28 -8.63
CA PRO A 51 14.08 25.90 -9.96
C PRO A 51 14.69 24.50 -10.01
N TRP A 52 14.44 23.78 -11.10
CA TRP A 52 14.99 22.44 -11.29
C TRP A 52 16.38 22.51 -11.90
N VAL A 53 17.31 21.72 -11.35
CA VAL A 53 18.67 21.61 -11.85
C VAL A 53 18.85 20.22 -12.46
N ARG A 54 19.26 20.18 -13.72
CA ARG A 54 19.58 18.93 -14.42
C ARG A 54 21.00 18.51 -14.08
N ILE A 55 21.16 17.32 -13.53
CA ILE A 55 22.45 16.78 -13.09
C ILE A 55 22.65 15.33 -13.58
N PRO A 56 23.90 14.88 -13.77
CA PRO A 56 24.18 13.49 -14.12
C PRO A 56 23.72 12.51 -13.04
N ALA A 57 23.18 11.37 -13.48
CA ALA A 57 22.72 10.28 -12.63
C ALA A 57 23.28 8.93 -13.11
N SER A 58 23.21 7.93 -12.25
CA SER A 58 23.62 6.56 -12.57
C SER A 58 22.68 5.54 -11.95
N LEU A 59 22.45 4.43 -12.64
CA LEU A 59 21.67 3.32 -12.10
C LEU A 59 22.42 2.62 -10.98
N THR A 60 21.70 2.27 -9.91
CA THR A 60 22.23 1.46 -8.81
C THR A 60 21.66 0.06 -8.72
N SER A 61 20.48 -0.16 -9.30
CA SER A 61 19.85 -1.48 -9.40
C SER A 61 19.52 -1.79 -10.85
N ASN A 62 19.21 -3.07 -11.10
CA ASN A 62 18.51 -3.45 -12.31
C ASN A 62 17.04 -3.02 -12.20
N PRO A 63 16.33 -2.86 -13.33
CA PRO A 63 14.90 -2.59 -13.31
C PRO A 63 14.15 -3.79 -12.72
N GLU A 64 13.19 -3.52 -11.84
CA GLU A 64 12.31 -4.51 -11.23
C GLU A 64 10.87 -4.21 -11.63
N ILE A 65 10.11 -5.25 -12.01
CA ILE A 65 8.68 -5.09 -12.33
C ILE A 65 7.94 -4.70 -11.06
N TRP A 66 7.20 -3.59 -11.12
CA TRP A 66 6.41 -3.16 -9.99
C TRP A 66 5.19 -4.07 -9.80
N GLU A 67 4.93 -4.47 -8.55
CA GLU A 67 3.94 -5.51 -8.24
C GLU A 67 2.51 -5.09 -8.58
N TYR A 68 2.18 -3.81 -8.37
CA TYR A 68 0.82 -3.30 -8.56
C TYR A 68 0.48 -2.96 -10.00
N ASP A 69 1.48 -2.63 -10.83
CA ASP A 69 1.31 -2.35 -12.25
C ASP A 69 2.52 -2.86 -13.07
N LYS A 70 2.28 -3.92 -13.85
CA LYS A 70 3.31 -4.59 -14.65
C LYS A 70 3.80 -3.76 -15.84
N SER A 71 3.16 -2.63 -16.14
CA SER A 71 3.64 -1.66 -17.14
C SER A 71 4.71 -0.73 -16.58
N ILE A 72 5.04 -0.83 -15.29
CA ILE A 72 5.98 0.07 -14.61
C ILE A 72 7.18 -0.72 -14.11
N TYR A 73 8.38 -0.19 -14.32
CA TYR A 73 9.57 -0.63 -13.62
C TYR A 73 9.88 0.30 -12.45
N GLY A 74 10.30 -0.28 -11.33
CA GLY A 74 11.02 0.40 -10.26
C GLY A 74 12.52 0.22 -10.44
N LEU A 75 13.29 1.27 -10.20
CA LEU A 75 14.75 1.22 -10.28
C LEU A 75 15.41 2.23 -9.34
N GLY A 76 16.55 1.85 -8.79
CA GLY A 76 17.39 2.69 -7.96
C GLY A 76 18.27 3.59 -8.82
N VAL A 77 18.26 4.89 -8.52
CA VAL A 77 19.07 5.94 -9.15
C VAL A 77 19.94 6.60 -8.11
N ARG A 78 21.17 6.96 -8.49
CA ARG A 78 22.09 7.74 -7.67
C ARG A 78 22.55 8.99 -8.40
N TYR A 79 22.65 10.09 -7.68
CA TYR A 79 23.14 11.37 -8.17
C TYR A 79 23.82 12.17 -7.06
N ASN A 80 24.56 13.21 -7.44
CA ASN A 80 25.13 14.19 -6.52
C ASN A 80 24.27 15.45 -6.57
N ALA A 81 23.54 15.73 -5.51
CA ALA A 81 22.68 16.91 -5.41
C ALA A 81 23.51 18.21 -5.45
N PRO A 82 22.91 19.36 -5.80
CA PRO A 82 23.61 20.65 -5.88
C PRO A 82 24.31 21.07 -4.58
N ASN A 83 23.81 20.60 -3.43
CA ASN A 83 24.41 20.81 -2.11
C ASN A 83 25.62 19.91 -1.81
N GLY A 84 26.10 19.12 -2.79
CA GLY A 84 27.20 18.17 -2.65
C GLY A 84 26.80 16.83 -2.02
N GLN A 85 25.54 16.66 -1.61
CA GLN A 85 25.06 15.42 -1.00
C GLN A 85 24.90 14.32 -2.05
N ARG A 86 25.44 13.13 -1.76
CA ARG A 86 25.22 11.96 -2.59
C ARG A 86 23.88 11.32 -2.22
N VAL A 87 22.93 11.34 -3.14
CA VAL A 87 21.58 10.81 -2.93
C VAL A 87 21.41 9.51 -3.69
N LYS A 88 20.76 8.53 -3.04
CA LYS A 88 20.22 7.33 -3.69
C LYS A 88 18.71 7.39 -3.52
N THR A 89 17.98 7.25 -4.62
CA THR A 89 16.52 7.29 -4.62
C THR A 89 15.96 6.16 -5.46
N TRP A 90 14.71 5.80 -5.22
CA TRP A 90 13.96 4.88 -6.05
C TRP A 90 13.07 5.68 -6.99
N MET A 91 13.11 5.37 -8.28
CA MET A 91 12.28 6.01 -9.30
C MET A 91 11.50 4.96 -10.07
N TYR A 92 10.37 5.39 -10.62
CA TYR A 92 9.50 4.57 -11.44
C TYR A 92 9.58 5.04 -12.88
N VAL A 93 9.61 4.11 -13.83
CA VAL A 93 9.65 4.40 -15.27
C VAL A 93 8.63 3.55 -16.00
N ASP A 94 8.12 4.05 -17.13
CA ASP A 94 7.31 3.23 -18.01
C ASP A 94 8.19 2.13 -18.63
N ARG A 95 7.72 0.89 -18.54
CA ARG A 95 8.45 -0.28 -19.04
C ARG A 95 8.75 -0.18 -20.52
N SER A 96 7.77 0.24 -21.33
CA SER A 96 7.95 0.34 -22.78
C SER A 96 8.99 1.40 -23.14
N ARG A 97 8.99 2.54 -22.46
CA ARG A 97 9.99 3.59 -22.65
C ARG A 97 11.39 3.14 -22.23
N TYR A 98 11.50 2.46 -21.09
CA TYR A 98 12.77 1.94 -20.62
C TYR A 98 13.37 0.89 -21.57
N ASP A 99 12.55 -0.06 -22.03
CA ASP A 99 12.97 -1.11 -22.95
C ASP A 99 13.34 -0.51 -24.32
N ASN A 100 12.57 0.46 -24.82
CA ASN A 100 12.86 1.16 -26.09
C ASN A 100 14.13 2.02 -26.03
N ALA A 101 14.38 2.69 -24.91
CA ALA A 101 15.58 3.50 -24.70
C ALA A 101 16.85 2.65 -24.48
N ASN A 102 16.74 1.31 -24.43
CA ASN A 102 17.83 0.36 -24.24
C ASN A 102 18.80 0.78 -23.13
N VAL A 103 18.22 1.17 -21.98
CA VAL A 103 18.98 1.77 -20.88
C VAL A 103 19.85 0.70 -20.22
N SER A 104 21.14 0.97 -20.13
CA SER A 104 22.14 0.13 -19.48
C SER A 104 22.89 0.94 -18.41
N LYS A 105 23.76 0.27 -17.63
CA LYS A 105 24.59 0.94 -16.62
C LYS A 105 25.55 1.99 -17.20
N THR A 106 25.86 1.90 -18.49
CA THR A 106 26.73 2.83 -19.21
C THR A 106 25.96 3.95 -19.92
N THR A 107 24.63 3.86 -19.97
CA THR A 107 23.80 4.89 -20.62
C THR A 107 23.83 6.17 -19.79
N PRO A 108 24.12 7.34 -20.40
CA PRO A 108 24.12 8.61 -19.68
C PRO A 108 22.68 8.96 -19.25
N LEU A 109 22.48 9.07 -17.95
CA LEU A 109 21.21 9.47 -17.36
C LEU A 109 21.33 10.85 -16.75
N PHE A 110 20.24 11.60 -16.83
CA PHE A 110 20.10 12.92 -16.23
C PHE A 110 18.87 12.94 -15.36
N ILE A 111 19.02 13.52 -14.19
CA ILE A 111 17.92 13.71 -13.24
C ILE A 111 17.71 15.20 -13.02
N GLU A 112 16.46 15.61 -13.03
CA GLU A 112 16.06 16.97 -12.65
C GLU A 112 15.71 16.96 -11.17
N VAL A 113 16.48 17.74 -10.41
CA VAL A 113 16.36 17.80 -8.96
C VAL A 113 15.96 19.20 -8.55
N GLU A 114 14.97 19.25 -7.68
CA GLU A 114 14.59 20.46 -6.98
C GLU A 114 15.28 20.46 -5.61
N ASN A 115 15.97 21.54 -5.28
CA ASN A 115 16.63 21.67 -3.98
C ASN A 115 15.70 22.45 -3.03
N THR A 116 14.96 21.74 -2.18
CA THR A 116 14.06 22.36 -1.19
C THR A 116 14.75 22.48 0.17
N LEU A 117 14.16 23.23 1.10
CA LEU A 117 14.63 23.31 2.49
C LEU A 117 14.57 21.95 3.21
N SER A 118 13.66 21.07 2.78
CA SER A 118 13.48 19.71 3.32
C SER A 118 14.48 18.72 2.72
N GLY A 119 15.14 19.07 1.61
CA GLY A 119 16.16 18.26 0.95
C GLY A 119 15.98 18.20 -0.59
N PRO A 120 16.90 17.51 -1.28
CA PRO A 120 16.83 17.35 -2.73
C PRO A 120 15.71 16.38 -3.14
N ILE A 121 14.77 16.85 -3.96
CA ILE A 121 13.66 16.07 -4.50
C ILE A 121 13.91 15.77 -5.98
N ALA A 122 13.99 14.49 -6.33
CA ALA A 122 14.02 14.04 -7.72
C ALA A 122 12.64 14.18 -8.38
N ARG A 123 12.57 14.90 -9.51
CA ARG A 123 11.33 15.17 -10.25
C ARG A 123 11.23 14.38 -11.54
N THR A 124 12.29 14.41 -12.35
CA THR A 124 12.31 13.83 -13.70
C THR A 124 13.56 12.98 -13.89
N LEU A 125 13.43 11.84 -14.56
CA LEU A 125 14.57 11.04 -15.05
C LEU A 125 14.53 11.02 -16.57
N SER A 126 15.63 11.37 -17.21
CA SER A 126 15.76 11.39 -18.67
C SER A 126 17.07 10.79 -19.13
N THR A 127 17.08 10.27 -20.35
CA THR A 127 18.29 10.08 -21.14
C THR A 127 18.63 11.39 -21.85
N LYS A 128 19.55 11.36 -22.81
CA LYS A 128 19.79 12.49 -23.70
C LYS A 128 18.57 12.80 -24.59
N ASP A 129 17.85 11.77 -24.99
CA ASP A 129 16.88 11.83 -26.09
C ASP A 129 15.43 11.63 -25.63
N GLU A 130 15.20 11.09 -24.43
CA GLU A 130 13.85 10.74 -23.94
C GLU A 130 13.68 10.94 -22.42
N ILE A 131 12.45 11.28 -22.01
CA ILE A 131 12.03 11.33 -20.61
C ILE A 131 11.49 9.96 -20.18
N LEU A 132 12.20 9.32 -19.26
CA LEU A 132 11.88 7.98 -18.74
C LEU A 132 10.89 8.03 -17.56
N SER A 133 11.02 9.04 -16.69
CA SER A 133 10.15 9.28 -15.55
C SER A 133 9.81 10.75 -15.47
N ASP A 134 8.56 11.06 -15.18
CA ASP A 134 8.08 12.41 -14.90
C ASP A 134 7.20 12.41 -13.64
N PRO A 135 6.79 13.58 -13.14
CA PRO A 135 5.90 13.67 -11.98
C PRO A 135 4.54 13.00 -12.18
N SER A 136 4.03 12.91 -13.42
CA SER A 136 2.73 12.29 -13.69
C SER A 136 2.77 10.77 -13.50
N LEU A 137 3.89 10.13 -13.85
CA LEU A 137 4.10 8.71 -13.58
C LEU A 137 4.17 8.43 -12.08
N ARG A 138 4.86 9.30 -11.33
CA ARG A 138 4.90 9.20 -9.86
C ARG A 138 3.50 9.38 -9.26
N GLN A 139 2.68 10.27 -9.83
CA GLN A 139 1.29 10.46 -9.39
C GLN A 139 0.49 9.19 -9.64
N ARG A 140 0.58 8.60 -10.83
CA ARG A 140 -0.08 7.33 -11.15
C ARG A 140 0.34 6.19 -10.21
N VAL A 141 1.62 6.10 -9.87
CA VAL A 141 2.13 5.12 -8.90
C VAL A 141 1.50 5.33 -7.53
N ASN A 142 1.48 6.57 -7.03
CA ASN A 142 0.85 6.90 -5.75
C ASN A 142 -0.65 6.57 -5.77
N GLU A 143 -1.38 6.99 -6.80
CA GLU A 143 -2.82 6.72 -6.94
C GLU A 143 -3.14 5.22 -7.02
N THR A 144 -2.29 4.45 -7.72
CA THR A 144 -2.46 3.00 -7.82
C THR A 144 -2.20 2.31 -6.48
N SER A 145 -1.17 2.74 -5.76
CA SER A 145 -0.87 2.26 -4.40
C SER A 145 -1.98 2.63 -3.41
N ASP A 146 -2.44 3.88 -3.43
CA ASP A 146 -3.51 4.39 -2.56
C ASP A 146 -4.81 3.65 -2.82
N ARG A 147 -5.15 3.41 -4.09
CA ARG A 147 -6.33 2.60 -4.44
C ARG A 147 -6.25 1.20 -3.82
N LYS A 148 -5.08 0.56 -3.85
CA LYS A 148 -4.88 -0.76 -3.24
C LYS A 148 -4.97 -0.70 -1.72
N ALA A 149 -4.45 0.36 -1.10
CA ALA A 149 -4.60 0.60 0.32
C ALA A 149 -6.07 0.79 0.71
N VAL A 150 -6.83 1.57 -0.05
CA VAL A 150 -8.28 1.78 0.15
C VAL A 150 -9.06 0.47 0.00
N GLU A 151 -8.78 -0.33 -1.04
CA GLU A 151 -9.38 -1.65 -1.22
C GLU A 151 -9.14 -2.54 0.02
N GLY A 152 -7.92 -2.53 0.57
CA GLY A 152 -7.56 -3.24 1.80
C GLY A 152 -8.29 -2.71 3.05
N ILE A 153 -8.39 -1.39 3.21
CA ILE A 153 -9.13 -0.75 4.31
C ILE A 153 -10.61 -1.14 4.25
N VAL A 154 -11.24 -1.03 3.08
CA VAL A 154 -12.65 -1.39 2.88
C VAL A 154 -12.87 -2.86 3.22
N PHE A 155 -11.99 -3.75 2.78
CA PHE A 155 -12.05 -5.17 3.11
C PHE A 155 -12.00 -5.40 4.61
N VAL A 156 -10.97 -4.88 5.28
CA VAL A 156 -10.75 -5.05 6.72
C VAL A 156 -11.90 -4.46 7.55
N CYS A 157 -12.37 -3.26 7.22
CA CYS A 157 -13.51 -2.62 7.88
C CYS A 157 -14.78 -3.45 7.72
N THR A 158 -15.05 -3.93 6.50
CA THR A 158 -16.25 -4.74 6.22
C THR A 158 -16.23 -6.05 7.01
N PHE A 159 -15.09 -6.76 7.02
CA PHE A 159 -14.94 -8.00 7.79
C PHE A 159 -15.05 -7.77 9.30
N SER A 160 -14.52 -6.66 9.80
CA SER A 160 -14.64 -6.28 11.22
C SER A 160 -16.10 -6.02 11.58
N LEU A 161 -16.81 -5.23 10.76
CA LEU A 161 -18.23 -4.92 10.97
C LEU A 161 -19.11 -6.17 10.94
N LEU A 162 -18.90 -7.06 9.97
CA LEU A 162 -19.64 -8.33 9.89
C LEU A 162 -19.38 -9.21 11.13
N SER A 163 -18.13 -9.23 11.61
CA SER A 163 -17.77 -10.00 12.82
C SER A 163 -18.48 -9.44 14.05
N PHE A 164 -18.52 -8.12 14.23
CA PHE A 164 -19.22 -7.49 15.36
C PHE A 164 -20.75 -7.62 15.23
N ALA A 165 -21.31 -7.47 14.03
CA ALA A 165 -22.74 -7.69 13.80
C ALA A 165 -23.13 -9.15 14.13
N GLY A 166 -22.33 -10.13 13.71
CA GLY A 166 -22.51 -11.53 14.05
C GLY A 166 -22.44 -11.77 15.57
N ALA A 167 -21.47 -11.17 16.24
CA ALA A 167 -21.34 -11.25 17.70
C ALA A 167 -22.56 -10.65 18.42
N ALA A 168 -23.05 -9.49 17.97
CA ALA A 168 -24.20 -8.81 18.54
C ALA A 168 -25.50 -9.63 18.38
N VAL A 169 -25.75 -10.15 17.18
CA VAL A 169 -26.92 -11.01 16.90
C VAL A 169 -26.88 -12.28 17.76
N MET A 170 -25.73 -12.96 17.83
CA MET A 170 -25.57 -14.17 18.64
C MET A 170 -25.72 -13.87 20.14
N HIS A 171 -25.18 -12.75 20.61
CA HIS A 171 -25.35 -12.34 22.00
C HIS A 171 -26.83 -12.08 22.34
N TRP A 172 -27.56 -11.40 21.46
CA TRP A 172 -28.99 -11.14 21.64
C TRP A 172 -29.82 -12.42 21.64
N GLN A 173 -29.55 -13.36 20.71
CA GLN A 173 -30.19 -14.67 20.69
C GLN A 173 -29.94 -15.46 21.98
N ASN A 174 -28.70 -15.47 22.48
CA ASN A 174 -28.35 -16.14 23.73
C ASN A 174 -29.09 -15.56 24.93
N LEU A 175 -29.22 -14.23 25.00
CA LEU A 175 -29.98 -13.56 26.06
C LEU A 175 -31.48 -13.92 26.00
N ARG A 176 -32.06 -13.95 24.81
CA ARG A 176 -33.48 -14.33 24.62
C ARG A 176 -33.74 -15.77 25.05
N ASN A 177 -32.88 -16.71 24.63
CA ASN A 177 -33.01 -18.12 24.98
C ASN A 177 -32.86 -18.35 26.50
N LYS A 178 -31.91 -17.68 27.15
CA LYS A 178 -31.76 -17.73 28.62
C LYS A 178 -32.98 -17.18 29.35
N LYS A 179 -33.61 -16.10 28.84
CA LYS A 179 -34.84 -15.56 29.42
C LYS A 179 -36.04 -16.51 29.26
N GLN A 180 -36.17 -17.17 28.10
CA GLN A 180 -37.23 -18.14 27.86
C GLN A 180 -37.08 -19.40 28.73
N GLN A 181 -35.87 -19.92 28.90
CA GLN A 181 -35.62 -21.07 29.78
C GLN A 181 -36.02 -20.77 31.23
N ARG A 182 -35.64 -19.60 31.75
CA ARG A 182 -36.03 -19.19 33.11
C ARG A 182 -37.54 -18.98 33.30
N ALA A 183 -38.26 -18.61 32.25
CA ALA A 183 -39.71 -18.41 32.31
C ALA A 183 -40.53 -19.72 32.21
N VAL A 184 -39.90 -20.83 31.80
CA VAL A 184 -40.52 -22.16 31.78
C VAL A 184 -40.27 -22.92 33.08
N GLU A 185 -39.24 -22.54 33.84
CA GLU A 185 -38.89 -23.14 35.14
C GLU A 185 -39.61 -22.48 36.34
N THR A 186 -40.38 -21.41 36.11
CA THR A 186 -41.25 -20.73 37.09
C THR A 186 -42.71 -21.04 36.83
#